data_AF-A0A5J4PBN8-F1
#
_entry.id   AF-A0A5J4PBN8-F1
#
_cell.length_a   1.000
_cell.length_b   1.000
_cell.length_c   1.000
_cell.angle_alpha   90.00
_cell.angle_beta   90.00
_cell.angle_gamma   90.00
#
_symmetry.space_group_name_H-M   'P 1'
#
loop_
_entity.id
_entity.type
_entity.pdbx_description
1 polymer ?
#
loop_
_entity_poly.entity_id
_entity_poly.type
_entity_poly.pdbx_seq_one_letter_code
_entity_poly.pdbx_strand_id
1 'polypeptide(L)'
;GYGWIDTLKEITSLAVSDEQMEHAMERFPVNPPRNKEEYYYRSIFEEHFPSESAAKSVPSVPSVACSTAEALAWDATFQNMNDPSGRAVKGVHEEAY
;
A
#
# COMPACT_ATOMS: atom_id res chain seq x y z
N GLY A 1 4.19 -1.34 -19.01
CA GLY A 1 4.40 -2.34 -17.92
C GLY A 1 3.67 -2.02 -16.63
N TYR A 2 3.20 -0.78 -16.41
CA TYR A 2 2.49 -0.35 -15.19
C TYR A 2 0.98 -0.59 -15.22
N GLY A 3 0.41 -1.03 -16.35
CA GLY A 3 -1.04 -1.16 -16.51
C GLY A 3 -1.73 -2.05 -15.47
N TRP A 4 -1.02 -2.99 -14.83
CA TRP A 4 -1.58 -3.77 -13.73
C TRP A 4 -1.83 -2.92 -12.47
N ILE A 5 -0.94 -1.97 -12.13
CA ILE A 5 -1.13 -1.03 -11.00
C ILE A 5 -2.31 -0.12 -11.28
N ASP A 6 -2.37 0.42 -12.50
CA ASP A 6 -3.44 1.31 -12.91
C ASP A 6 -4.80 0.58 -12.87
N THR A 7 -4.82 -0.68 -13.33
CA THR A 7 -6.01 -1.53 -13.28
C THR A 7 -6.46 -1.82 -11.85
N LEU A 8 -5.54 -2.10 -10.92
CA LEU A 8 -5.89 -2.30 -9.51
C LEU A 8 -6.48 -1.04 -8.89
N LYS A 9 -5.90 0.13 -9.16
CA LYS A 9 -6.44 1.41 -8.70
C LYS A 9 -7.83 1.69 -9.27
N GLU A 10 -8.05 1.39 -10.54
CA GLU A 10 -9.36 1.55 -11.18
C GLU A 10 -10.40 0.64 -10.55
N ILE A 11 -10.12 -0.66 -10.45
CA ILE A 11 -11.03 -1.65 -9.87
C ILE A 11 -11.39 -1.29 -8.44
N THR A 12 -10.39 -0.96 -7.62
CA THR A 12 -10.62 -0.63 -6.20
C THR A 12 -11.34 0.71 -6.03
N SER A 13 -11.12 1.67 -6.93
CA SER A 13 -11.85 2.95 -6.92
C SER A 13 -13.35 2.79 -7.24
N LEU A 14 -13.68 1.79 -8.07
CA LEU A 14 -15.07 1.43 -8.38
C LEU A 14 -15.72 0.57 -7.29
N ALA A 15 -14.93 -0.26 -6.60
CA ALA A 15 -15.42 -1.19 -5.58
C ALA A 15 -15.66 -0.53 -4.21
N VAL A 16 -15.00 0.60 -3.93
CA VAL A 16 -15.11 1.31 -2.65
C VAL A 16 -15.73 2.69 -2.86
N SER A 17 -16.82 2.99 -2.16
CA SER A 17 -17.48 4.29 -2.24
C SER A 17 -16.76 5.36 -1.42
N ASP A 18 -17.05 6.63 -1.70
CA ASP A 18 -16.52 7.75 -0.91
C ASP A 18 -17.09 7.73 0.51
N GLU A 19 -18.37 7.39 0.67
CA GLU A 19 -19.01 7.18 1.98
C GLU A 19 -18.32 6.08 2.80
N GLN A 20 -17.92 4.97 2.18
CA GLN A 20 -17.14 3.94 2.86
C GLN A 20 -15.79 4.47 3.37
N MET A 21 -15.14 5.35 2.60
CA MET A 21 -13.89 6.00 3.00
C MET A 21 -14.10 7.01 4.13
N GLU A 22 -15.21 7.76 4.14
CA GLU A 22 -15.57 8.67 5.23
C GLU A 22 -15.69 7.93 6.57
N HIS A 23 -16.24 6.71 6.55
CA HIS A 23 -16.40 5.85 7.73
C HIS A 23 -15.23 4.87 7.95
N ALA A 24 -14.11 5.00 7.23
CA ALA A 24 -13.01 4.04 7.29
C ALA A 24 -12.39 3.91 8.69
N MET A 25 -12.27 5.01 9.44
CA MET A 25 -11.73 4.99 10.82
C MET A 25 -12.66 4.29 11.82
N GLU A 26 -13.97 4.39 11.60
CA GLU A 26 -14.97 3.74 12.46
C GLU A 26 -14.99 2.24 12.21
N ARG A 27 -14.92 1.83 10.93
CA ARG A 27 -14.88 0.42 10.54
C ARG A 27 -13.54 -0.25 10.88
N PHE A 28 -12.43 0.43 10.64
CA PHE A 28 -11.08 -0.11 10.80
C PHE A 28 -10.27 0.68 11.85
N PRO A 29 -10.55 0.52 13.16
CA PRO A 29 -9.93 1.32 14.21
C PRO A 29 -8.41 1.10 14.33
N VAL A 30 -7.92 -0.08 13.97
CA VAL A 30 -6.48 -0.38 13.89
C VAL A 30 -6.02 -0.18 12.45
N ASN A 31 -5.06 0.71 12.22
CA ASN A 31 -4.48 0.99 10.90
C ASN A 31 -5.56 1.29 9.83
N PRO A 32 -6.33 2.37 9.97
CA PRO A 32 -7.39 2.70 9.01
C PRO A 32 -6.79 2.92 7.60
N PRO A 33 -7.44 2.41 6.55
CA PRO A 33 -6.98 2.58 5.17
C PRO A 33 -7.03 4.05 4.76
N ARG A 34 -6.03 4.49 4.01
CA ARG A 34 -5.85 5.90 3.60
C ARG A 34 -6.39 6.20 2.21
N ASN A 35 -6.71 5.15 1.45
CA ASN A 35 -7.27 5.24 0.11
C ASN A 35 -8.12 3.99 -0.17
N LYS A 36 -8.85 4.03 -1.29
CA LYS A 36 -9.79 2.97 -1.70
C LYS A 36 -9.10 1.64 -1.98
N GLU A 37 -7.87 1.66 -2.48
CA GLU A 37 -7.09 0.45 -2.73
C GLU A 37 -6.74 -0.26 -1.41
N GLU A 38 -6.23 0.47 -0.42
CA GLU A 38 -5.98 -0.05 0.93
C GLU A 38 -7.28 -0.54 1.60
N TYR A 39 -8.40 0.16 1.42
CA TYR A 39 -9.69 -0.23 1.99
C TYR A 39 -10.16 -1.56 1.43
N TYR A 40 -10.02 -1.75 0.11
CA TYR A 40 -10.39 -2.97 -0.57
C TYR A 40 -9.55 -4.16 -0.05
N TYR A 41 -8.22 -4.02 0.00
CA TYR A 41 -7.35 -5.06 0.54
C TYR A 41 -7.60 -5.34 2.02
N ARG A 42 -7.85 -4.30 2.82
CA ARG A 42 -8.17 -4.43 4.24
C ARG A 42 -9.49 -5.19 4.46
N SER A 43 -10.47 -4.98 3.59
CA SER A 43 -11.74 -5.70 3.64
C SER A 43 -11.55 -7.20 3.37
N ILE A 44 -10.75 -7.55 2.35
CA ILE A 44 -10.40 -8.96 2.06
C ILE A 44 -9.62 -9.59 3.22
N PHE A 45 -8.65 -8.85 3.78
CA PHE A 45 -7.87 -9.33 4.92
C PHE A 45 -8.76 -9.64 6.12
N GLU A 46 -9.68 -8.76 6.49
CA GLU A 46 -10.57 -8.95 7.64
C GLU A 46 -11.59 -10.08 7.40
N GLU A 47 -12.02 -10.31 6.16
CA GLU A 47 -12.86 -11.47 5.79
C GLU A 47 -12.18 -12.81 6.14
N HIS A 48 -10.86 -12.91 5.93
CA HIS A 48 -10.09 -14.10 6.26
C HIS A 48 -9.55 -14.11 7.70
N PHE A 49 -9.23 -12.94 8.25
CA PHE A 49 -8.58 -12.76 9.55
C PHE A 49 -9.30 -11.70 10.40
N PRO A 50 -10.49 -12.00 10.93
CA PRO A 50 -11.38 -11.02 11.55
C PRO A 50 -10.94 -10.51 12.93
N SER A 51 -9.74 -10.88 13.40
CA SER A 51 -9.27 -10.53 14.75
C SER A 51 -8.49 -9.23 14.75
N GLU A 52 -8.70 -8.42 15.79
CA GLU A 52 -7.92 -7.20 16.02
C GLU A 52 -6.41 -7.51 16.18
N SER A 53 -6.07 -8.65 16.77
CA SER A 53 -4.68 -9.12 16.89
C SER A 53 -4.04 -9.34 15.52
N ALA A 54 -4.78 -9.88 14.55
CA ALA A 54 -4.28 -10.03 13.18
C ALA A 54 -4.05 -8.66 12.53
N ALA A 55 -4.98 -7.72 12.69
CA ALA A 55 -4.80 -6.36 12.17
C ALA A 55 -3.57 -5.64 12.76
N LYS A 56 -3.28 -5.83 14.06
CA LYS A 56 -2.10 -5.27 14.73
C LYS A 56 -0.78 -5.89 14.26
N SER A 57 -0.82 -7.11 13.70
CA SER A 57 0.38 -7.78 13.20
C SER A 57 0.86 -7.24 11.85
N VAL A 58 0.02 -6.47 11.14
CA VAL A 58 0.36 -5.86 9.85
C VAL A 58 0.80 -4.41 10.08
N PRO A 59 2.08 -4.06 9.85
CA PRO A 59 2.56 -2.70 10.08
C PRO A 59 2.02 -1.73 9.01
N SER A 60 1.61 -0.52 9.42
CA SER A 60 1.14 0.56 8.53
C SER A 60 2.19 1.68 8.42
N VAL A 61 3.45 1.31 8.26
CA VAL A 61 4.56 2.26 8.12
C VAL A 61 5.07 2.28 6.67
N PRO A 62 5.62 3.41 6.20
CA PRO A 62 6.26 3.46 4.88
C PRO A 62 7.33 2.37 4.76
N SER A 63 7.28 1.64 3.65
CA SER A 63 8.28 0.62 3.31
C SER A 63 8.40 0.50 1.79
N VAL A 64 9.52 -0.07 1.37
CA VAL A 64 9.71 -0.63 0.03
C VAL A 64 9.55 -2.13 0.17
N ALA A 65 8.98 -2.81 -0.84
CA ALA A 65 8.80 -4.25 -0.80
C ALA A 65 10.09 -4.97 -0.35
N CYS A 66 9.94 -5.91 0.60
CA CYS A 66 11.04 -6.66 1.24
C CYS A 66 12.01 -5.83 2.10
N SER A 67 11.70 -4.57 2.40
CA SER A 67 12.51 -3.68 3.23
C SER A 67 11.72 -3.09 4.39
N THR A 68 12.42 -2.64 5.42
CA THR A 68 11.83 -1.88 6.53
C THR A 68 11.89 -0.37 6.26
N ALA A 69 11.29 0.45 7.12
CA ALA A 69 11.33 1.90 6.97
C ALA A 69 12.78 2.45 6.97
N GLU A 70 13.71 1.74 7.61
CA GLU A 70 15.13 2.06 7.64
C GLU A 70 15.76 2.12 6.24
N ALA A 71 15.29 1.32 5.28
CA ALA A 71 15.82 1.35 3.92
C ALA A 71 15.55 2.69 3.22
N LEU A 72 14.41 3.33 3.51
CA LEU A 72 14.11 4.68 3.04
C LEU A 72 14.95 5.74 3.76
N ALA A 73 15.43 5.47 4.97
CA ALA A 73 16.23 6.42 5.75
C ALA A 73 17.72 6.43 5.37
N TRP A 74 18.23 5.38 4.72
CA TRP A 74 19.66 5.25 4.40
C TRP A 74 20.13 6.14 3.26
N ASP A 75 19.25 6.53 2.35
CA ASP A 75 19.61 7.35 1.21
C ASP A 75 18.47 8.32 0.83
N ALA A 76 18.79 9.61 0.85
CA ALA A 76 17.84 10.68 0.54
C ALA A 76 17.29 10.62 -0.90
N THR A 77 18.04 10.02 -1.83
CA THR A 77 17.58 9.80 -3.21
C THR A 77 16.48 8.74 -3.28
N PHE A 78 16.50 7.74 -2.38
CA PHE A 78 15.48 6.70 -2.31
C PHE A 78 14.20 7.12 -1.57
N GLN A 79 14.27 8.12 -0.70
CA GLN A 79 13.11 8.63 0.05
C GLN A 79 11.92 8.99 -0.85
N ASN A 80 12.19 9.46 -2.07
CA ASN A 80 11.18 9.91 -3.02
C ASN A 80 11.02 8.98 -4.23
N MET A 81 11.68 7.81 -4.26
CA MET A 81 11.68 6.87 -5.39
C MET A 81 11.06 5.51 -5.00
N ASN A 82 9.85 5.55 -4.44
CA ASN A 82 9.12 4.32 -4.08
C ASN A 82 8.34 3.77 -5.28
N ASP A 83 9.02 3.10 -6.20
CA ASP A 83 8.39 2.34 -7.29
C ASP A 83 8.00 0.93 -6.79
N PRO A 84 6.68 0.64 -6.64
CA PRO A 84 6.23 -0.65 -6.12
C PRO A 84 6.32 -1.79 -7.16
N SER A 85 6.76 -1.52 -8.39
CA SER A 85 6.81 -2.52 -9.46
C SER A 85 8.03 -3.46 -9.39
N GLY A 86 9.02 -3.16 -8.55
CA GLY A 86 10.25 -3.95 -8.43
C GLY A 86 11.15 -3.88 -9.67
N ARG A 87 10.97 -2.88 -10.54
CA ARG A 87 11.76 -2.69 -11.76
C ARG A 87 13.08 -1.96 -11.48
N ALA A 88 14.00 -2.04 -12.45
CA ALA A 88 15.25 -1.30 -12.42
C ALA A 88 14.99 0.22 -12.37
N VAL A 89 15.61 0.87 -11.39
CA VAL A 89 15.48 2.31 -11.13
C VAL A 89 16.54 3.10 -11.89
N LYS A 90 16.10 4.08 -12.68
CA LYS A 90 16.98 5.00 -13.43
C LYS A 90 17.86 5.80 -12.47
N GLY A 91 19.17 5.79 -12.70
CA GLY A 91 20.15 6.44 -11.84
C GLY A 91 20.72 5.54 -10.73
N VAL A 92 20.16 4.33 -10.54
CA VAL A 92 20.70 3.29 -9.65
C VAL A 92 21.25 2.11 -10.45
N HIS A 93 20.52 1.66 -11.48
CA HIS A 93 20.91 0.54 -12.33
C HIS A 93 21.54 1.03 -13.64
N GLU A 94 22.54 0.31 -14.15
CA GLU A 94 23.22 0.64 -15.43
C GLU A 94 22.25 0.62 -16.62
N GLU A 95 21.29 -0.30 -16.61
CA GLU A 95 20.19 -0.37 -17.56
C GLU A 95 18.85 -0.23 -16.83
N ALA A 96 18.17 0.89 -17.08
CA ALA A 96 16.80 1.14 -16.64
C ALA A 96 15.95 1.60 -17.83
N TYR A 97 14.70 1.17 -17.86
CA TYR A 97 13.73 1.42 -18.95
C TYR A 97 13.21 2.87 -18.96
#